data_AF-A0A421CB10-F1
#
_entry.id   AF-A0A421CB10-F1
#
_cell.length_a   1.000
_cell.length_b   1.000
_cell.length_c   1.000
_cell.angle_alpha   90.00
_cell.angle_beta   90.00
_cell.angle_gamma   90.00
#
_symmetry.space_group_name_H-M   'P 1'
#
loop_
_entity.id
_entity.type
_entity.pdbx_description
1 polymer ?
#
loop_
_entity_poly.entity_id
_entity_poly.type
_entity_poly.pdbx_seq_one_letter_code
_entity_poly.pdbx_strand_id
1 'polypeptide(L)'
;MMPTFDGMRVIELVLEKAPEIPVIILTGSMNEDTAAECMKAGAVDYVIKEHMARLPYAVVEAMEKKEIKLAKERAEKALVESEKKFRLLAENAKDLIYRYELNEKEGFSYVSPSSSRITGYFPCEFYKDPDLISKIVHPEDEARLLNLMNDSHSSNQSEPLTLKWMRKDGKIIWIEQQNVRVFDDDGKLIAIEGIARDVTERQESAERITEAFYSIITVVSDILTARDPYSGHHHRNVSRLSSKIAEKIGLDDSRIEAVKIAGLLHDIGKIAIPAEILSKPGSLNEEEYSLIQEHSIVGYNILKNARLPWPVAEIVRQHHERLDGSGYPGKLKGSEICVEARIIAVVDVVDAMTSHRPYRPAHKVEAALEEIHSKSGTCFDSSIVNACTELIEEGFDFREEPLEK
;
A
#
# COMPACT_ATOMS: atom_id res chain seq x y z
N MET A 1 16.28 -50.83 -67.18
CA MET A 1 16.59 -51.16 -65.78
C MET A 1 17.97 -50.59 -65.48
N MET A 2 18.12 -49.67 -64.52
CA MET A 2 19.45 -49.20 -64.11
C MET A 2 20.10 -50.29 -63.25
N PRO A 3 21.25 -50.89 -63.64
CA PRO A 3 21.76 -52.10 -63.00
C PRO A 3 22.41 -51.91 -61.62
N THR A 4 22.56 -50.67 -61.12
CA THR A 4 23.31 -50.36 -59.89
C THR A 4 22.56 -49.48 -58.89
N PHE A 5 21.27 -49.23 -59.09
CA PHE A 5 20.48 -48.33 -58.25
C PHE A 5 19.11 -48.93 -57.94
N ASP A 6 18.93 -49.40 -56.70
CA ASP A 6 17.71 -50.05 -56.22
C ASP A 6 16.93 -49.17 -55.22
N GLY A 7 15.72 -49.61 -54.85
CA GLY A 7 14.84 -48.86 -53.95
C GLY A 7 15.42 -48.65 -52.55
N MET A 8 16.27 -49.57 -52.08
CA MET A 8 16.92 -49.45 -50.76
C MET A 8 17.96 -48.34 -50.77
N ARG A 9 18.78 -48.26 -51.82
CA ARG A 9 19.76 -47.18 -51.95
C ARG A 9 19.10 -45.81 -52.09
N VAL A 10 17.89 -45.74 -52.65
CA VAL A 10 17.08 -44.51 -52.70
C VAL A 10 16.63 -44.08 -51.30
N ILE A 11 16.13 -45.00 -50.47
CA ILE A 11 15.71 -44.66 -49.10
C ILE A 11 16.90 -44.11 -48.31
N GLU A 12 18.05 -44.78 -48.36
CA GLU A 12 19.27 -44.33 -47.68
C GLU A 12 19.69 -42.93 -48.12
N LEU A 13 19.71 -42.67 -49.43
CA LEU A 13 20.07 -41.36 -49.99
C LEU A 13 19.08 -40.27 -49.62
N VAL A 14 17.79 -40.58 -49.57
CA VAL A 14 16.76 -39.62 -49.15
C VAL A 14 16.89 -39.33 -47.67
N LEU A 15 17.11 -40.34 -46.82
CA LEU A 15 17.34 -40.11 -45.39
C LEU A 15 18.63 -39.34 -45.09
N GLU A 16 19.65 -39.50 -45.91
CA GLU A 16 20.91 -38.75 -45.77
C GLU A 16 20.76 -37.28 -46.22
N LYS A 17 20.07 -37.04 -47.35
CA LYS A 17 20.03 -35.72 -47.99
C LYS A 17 18.80 -34.88 -47.67
N ALA A 18 17.66 -35.53 -47.40
CA ALA A 18 16.36 -34.90 -47.19
C ALA A 18 15.45 -35.82 -46.33
N PRO A 19 15.82 -36.11 -45.07
CA PRO A 19 15.09 -37.03 -44.17
C PRO A 19 13.64 -36.63 -43.90
N GLU A 20 13.27 -35.39 -44.22
CA GLU A 20 11.91 -34.86 -44.14
C GLU A 20 11.00 -35.26 -45.33
N ILE A 21 11.53 -35.90 -46.38
CA ILE A 21 10.75 -36.37 -47.52
C ILE A 21 10.27 -37.80 -47.26
N PRO A 22 8.94 -38.03 -47.14
CA PRO A 22 8.40 -39.36 -46.95
C PRO A 22 8.63 -40.18 -48.23
N VAL A 23 9.18 -41.38 -48.07
CA VAL A 23 9.44 -42.29 -49.18
C VAL A 23 8.39 -43.40 -49.17
N ILE A 24 7.69 -43.57 -50.30
CA ILE A 24 6.78 -44.70 -50.53
C ILE A 24 7.39 -45.59 -51.59
N ILE A 25 7.50 -46.88 -51.31
CA ILE A 25 8.11 -47.84 -52.24
C ILE A 25 7.04 -48.48 -53.12
N LEU A 26 7.32 -48.51 -54.43
CA LEU A 26 6.45 -49.14 -55.42
C LEU A 26 7.13 -50.34 -56.09
N THR A 27 6.62 -51.56 -55.91
CA THR A 27 7.27 -52.76 -56.47
C THR A 27 6.32 -53.71 -57.20
N GLY A 28 6.87 -54.54 -58.09
CA GLY A 28 6.13 -55.46 -58.95
C GLY A 28 5.96 -56.89 -58.41
N SER A 29 6.60 -57.25 -57.29
CA SER A 29 6.50 -58.61 -56.72
C SER A 29 6.41 -58.56 -55.20
N MET A 30 5.50 -59.36 -54.62
CA MET A 30 5.42 -59.55 -53.17
C MET A 30 6.58 -60.44 -52.71
N ASN A 31 7.52 -59.83 -51.99
CA ASN A 31 8.35 -60.54 -51.02
C ASN A 31 8.20 -59.78 -49.70
N GLU A 32 7.55 -60.38 -48.71
CA GLU A 32 7.27 -59.75 -47.40
C GLU A 32 8.56 -59.31 -46.71
N ASP A 33 9.64 -60.08 -46.89
CA ASP A 33 10.97 -59.76 -46.35
C ASP A 33 11.50 -58.44 -46.91
N THR A 34 11.37 -58.21 -48.21
CA THR A 34 11.83 -56.97 -48.87
C THR A 34 10.98 -55.76 -48.47
N ALA A 35 9.67 -55.94 -48.25
CA ALA A 35 8.80 -54.87 -47.75
C ALA A 35 9.17 -54.48 -46.30
N ALA A 36 9.40 -55.47 -45.43
CA ALA A 36 9.83 -55.24 -44.06
C ALA A 36 11.22 -54.55 -43.98
N GLU A 37 12.14 -54.92 -44.87
CA GLU A 37 13.45 -54.27 -45.01
C GLU A 37 13.31 -52.80 -45.43
N CYS A 38 12.45 -52.48 -46.40
CA CYS A 38 12.19 -51.11 -46.83
C CYS A 38 11.63 -50.24 -45.68
N MET A 39 10.69 -50.79 -44.89
CA MET A 39 10.11 -50.10 -43.73
C MET A 39 11.16 -49.87 -42.63
N LYS A 40 11.99 -50.87 -42.33
CA LYS A 40 13.11 -50.73 -41.38
C LYS A 40 14.15 -49.72 -41.84
N ALA A 41 14.37 -49.63 -43.15
CA ALA A 41 15.25 -48.63 -43.74
C ALA A 41 14.66 -47.22 -43.72
N GLY A 42 13.37 -47.03 -43.40
CA GLY A 42 12.74 -45.71 -43.19
C GLY A 42 11.76 -45.29 -44.28
N ALA A 43 11.29 -46.21 -45.13
CA ALA A 43 10.11 -45.97 -45.95
C ALA A 43 8.85 -45.79 -45.08
N VAL A 44 7.94 -44.92 -45.50
CA VAL A 44 6.71 -44.58 -44.77
C VAL A 44 5.58 -45.55 -45.06
N ASP A 45 5.52 -46.05 -46.29
CA ASP A 45 4.60 -47.12 -46.71
C ASP A 45 5.16 -47.81 -47.96
N TYR A 46 4.50 -48.88 -48.37
CA TYR A 46 4.84 -49.69 -49.52
C TYR A 46 3.58 -50.09 -50.29
N VAL A 47 3.63 -50.01 -51.62
CA VAL A 47 2.50 -50.28 -52.52
C VAL A 47 2.94 -51.21 -53.65
N ILE A 48 2.13 -52.25 -53.91
CA ILE A 48 2.36 -53.22 -54.98
C ILE A 48 1.77 -52.68 -56.29
N LYS A 49 2.49 -52.80 -57.41
CA LYS A 49 2.07 -52.31 -58.74
C LYS A 49 0.79 -52.95 -59.27
N GLU A 50 0.41 -54.12 -58.75
CA GLU A 50 -0.87 -54.78 -59.08
C GLU A 50 -2.06 -54.14 -58.32
N HIS A 51 -1.77 -53.42 -57.22
CA HIS A 51 -2.75 -52.77 -56.34
C HIS A 51 -2.59 -51.24 -56.32
N MET A 52 -2.34 -50.64 -57.50
CA MET A 52 -2.11 -49.20 -57.66
C MET A 52 -3.24 -48.30 -57.12
N ALA A 53 -4.46 -48.85 -56.98
CA ALA A 53 -5.58 -48.13 -56.36
C ALA A 53 -5.30 -47.69 -54.91
N ARG A 54 -4.35 -48.32 -54.19
CA ARG A 54 -3.94 -47.94 -52.83
C ARG A 54 -2.94 -46.79 -52.80
N LEU A 55 -2.25 -46.48 -53.91
CA LEU A 55 -1.20 -45.47 -53.94
C LEU A 55 -1.69 -44.07 -53.50
N PRO A 56 -2.86 -43.56 -53.94
CA PRO A 56 -3.36 -42.28 -53.45
C PRO A 56 -3.55 -42.25 -51.93
N TYR A 57 -4.04 -43.35 -51.34
CA TYR A 57 -4.21 -43.46 -49.88
C TYR A 57 -2.86 -43.44 -49.15
N ALA A 58 -1.89 -44.22 -49.63
CA ALA A 58 -0.54 -44.25 -49.05
C ALA A 58 0.14 -42.87 -49.11
N VAL A 59 -0.06 -42.12 -50.21
CA VAL A 59 0.45 -40.75 -50.35
C VAL A 59 -0.22 -39.80 -49.36
N VAL A 60 -1.55 -39.84 -49.24
CA VAL A 60 -2.30 -39.01 -48.28
C VAL A 60 -1.85 -39.31 -46.85
N GLU A 61 -1.78 -40.58 -46.45
CA GLU A 61 -1.35 -40.99 -45.11
C GLU A 61 0.10 -40.55 -44.81
N ALA A 62 1.00 -40.69 -45.79
CA ALA A 62 2.39 -40.24 -45.65
C ALA A 62 2.51 -38.72 -45.52
N MET A 63 1.66 -37.97 -46.24
CA MET A 63 1.58 -36.51 -46.12
C MET A 63 1.02 -36.09 -44.77
N GLU A 64 -0.08 -36.70 -44.31
CA GLU A 64 -0.67 -36.41 -42.99
C GLU A 64 0.31 -36.67 -41.85
N LYS A 65 1.02 -37.81 -41.86
CA LYS A 65 2.06 -38.10 -40.86
C LYS A 65 3.20 -37.08 -40.88
N LYS A 66 3.60 -36.61 -42.07
CA LYS A 66 4.61 -35.55 -42.20
C LYS A 66 4.11 -34.22 -41.63
N GLU A 67 2.88 -33.83 -41.93
CA GLU A 67 2.28 -32.59 -41.42
C GLU A 67 2.18 -32.60 -39.91
N ILE A 68 1.72 -33.70 -39.31
CA ILE A 68 1.66 -33.87 -37.85
C ILE A 68 3.05 -33.74 -37.22
N LYS A 69 4.06 -34.41 -37.79
CA LYS A 69 5.44 -34.34 -37.29
C LYS A 69 6.00 -32.92 -37.35
N LEU A 70 5.84 -32.24 -38.49
CA LEU A 70 6.29 -30.85 -38.66
C LEU A 70 5.54 -29.88 -37.74
N ALA A 71 4.24 -30.08 -37.55
CA ALA A 71 3.44 -29.29 -36.62
C ALA A 71 3.93 -29.47 -35.17
N LYS A 72 4.21 -30.70 -34.75
CA LYS A 72 4.79 -31.01 -33.43
C LYS A 72 6.15 -30.35 -33.25
N GLU A 73 7.06 -30.48 -34.21
CA GLU A 73 8.40 -29.87 -34.12
C GLU A 73 8.33 -28.33 -34.08
N ARG A 74 7.39 -27.71 -34.82
CA ARG A 74 7.14 -26.26 -34.76
C ARG A 74 6.57 -25.85 -33.41
N ALA A 75 5.61 -26.61 -32.87
CA ALA A 75 5.02 -26.34 -31.57
C ALA A 75 6.05 -26.47 -30.44
N GLU A 76 6.91 -27.49 -30.47
CA GLU A 76 8.00 -27.68 -29.50
C GLU A 76 9.02 -26.53 -29.57
N LYS A 77 9.43 -26.11 -30.77
CA LYS A 77 10.33 -24.95 -30.93
C LYS A 77 9.69 -23.67 -30.42
N ALA A 78 8.44 -23.41 -30.78
CA ALA A 78 7.70 -22.24 -30.31
C ALA A 78 7.52 -22.25 -28.78
N LEU A 79 7.27 -23.41 -28.19
CA LEU A 79 7.19 -23.58 -26.74
C LEU A 79 8.53 -23.22 -26.06
N VAL A 80 9.65 -23.77 -26.56
CA VAL A 80 10.98 -23.48 -26.01
C VAL A 80 11.34 -21.99 -26.15
N GLU A 81 11.01 -21.36 -27.28
CA GLU A 81 11.23 -19.92 -27.46
C GLU A 81 10.36 -19.07 -26.53
N SER A 82 9.09 -19.44 -26.38
CA SER A 82 8.15 -18.78 -25.46
C SER A 82 8.61 -18.91 -24.00
N GLU A 83 9.00 -20.10 -23.56
CA GLU A 83 9.55 -20.34 -22.22
C GLU A 83 10.81 -19.52 -21.95
N LYS A 84 11.74 -19.45 -22.92
CA LYS A 84 12.94 -18.60 -22.80
C LYS A 84 12.58 -17.13 -22.68
N LYS A 85 11.64 -16.65 -23.49
CA LYS A 85 11.17 -15.25 -23.44
C LYS A 85 10.52 -14.94 -22.10
N PHE A 86 9.65 -15.80 -21.61
CA PHE A 86 9.01 -15.66 -20.29
C PHE A 86 10.05 -15.65 -19.17
N ARG A 87 11.01 -16.58 -19.22
CA ARG A 87 12.10 -16.65 -18.23
C ARG A 87 12.92 -15.36 -18.19
N LEU A 88 13.32 -14.81 -19.34
CA LEU A 88 14.08 -13.55 -19.39
C LEU A 88 13.31 -12.36 -18.79
N LEU A 89 11.99 -12.29 -19.02
CA LEU A 89 11.15 -11.25 -18.43
C LEU A 89 11.07 -11.41 -16.91
N ALA A 90 10.87 -12.63 -16.43
CA ALA A 90 10.76 -12.92 -15.00
C ALA A 90 12.10 -12.80 -14.25
N GLU A 91 13.23 -13.11 -14.89
CA GLU A 91 14.58 -12.97 -14.30
C GLU A 91 14.98 -11.49 -14.10
N ASN A 92 14.51 -10.60 -14.97
CA ASN A 92 14.76 -9.17 -14.89
C ASN A 92 13.68 -8.42 -14.08
N ALA A 93 12.63 -9.10 -13.63
CA ALA A 93 11.63 -8.50 -12.78
C ALA A 93 12.24 -8.05 -11.45
N LYS A 94 11.82 -6.86 -10.98
CA LYS A 94 12.17 -6.38 -9.63
C LYS A 94 11.35 -7.11 -8.58
N ASP A 95 10.09 -7.40 -8.90
CA ASP A 95 9.12 -8.07 -8.04
C ASP A 95 9.42 -9.58 -7.95
N LEU A 96 9.04 -10.20 -6.84
CA LEU A 96 9.08 -11.65 -6.65
C LEU A 96 7.86 -12.24 -7.34
N ILE A 97 8.08 -13.13 -8.31
CA ILE A 97 7.05 -13.85 -9.05
C ILE A 97 7.14 -15.30 -8.61
N TYR A 98 6.00 -15.90 -8.26
CA TYR A 98 5.97 -17.29 -7.87
C TYR A 98 4.71 -18.00 -8.34
N ARG A 99 4.82 -19.33 -8.42
CA ARG A 99 3.70 -20.24 -8.63
C ARG A 99 3.78 -21.33 -7.58
N TYR A 100 2.68 -21.51 -6.85
CA TYR A 100 2.50 -22.50 -5.81
C TYR A 100 1.44 -23.50 -6.26
N GLU A 101 1.79 -24.77 -6.40
CA GLU A 101 0.88 -25.85 -6.79
C GLU A 101 0.13 -26.37 -5.57
N LEU A 102 -1.16 -26.69 -5.74
CA LEU A 102 -2.08 -27.24 -4.73
C LEU A 102 -2.57 -28.65 -5.11
N ASN A 103 -1.90 -29.29 -6.07
CA ASN A 103 -2.22 -30.63 -6.58
C ASN A 103 -1.63 -31.74 -5.69
N GLU A 104 -1.21 -32.87 -6.27
CA GLU A 104 -0.72 -34.06 -5.56
C GLU A 104 0.48 -33.80 -4.64
N LYS A 105 1.26 -32.75 -4.90
CA LYS A 105 2.36 -32.29 -4.07
C LYS A 105 2.31 -30.78 -3.93
N GLU A 106 1.93 -30.32 -2.75
CA GLU A 106 1.91 -28.90 -2.43
C GLU A 106 3.34 -28.32 -2.41
N GLY A 107 3.52 -27.15 -3.02
CA GLY A 107 4.80 -26.44 -3.02
C GLY A 107 5.02 -25.55 -4.23
N PHE A 108 6.14 -24.83 -4.20
CA PHE A 108 6.50 -23.91 -5.28
C PHE A 108 6.95 -24.68 -6.54
N SER A 109 6.27 -24.44 -7.66
CA SER A 109 6.72 -24.90 -8.99
C SER A 109 7.61 -23.86 -9.69
N TYR A 110 7.47 -22.59 -9.33
CA TYR A 110 8.32 -21.51 -9.81
C TYR A 110 8.50 -20.41 -8.77
N VAL A 111 9.73 -19.88 -8.67
CA VAL A 111 10.09 -18.68 -7.92
C VAL A 111 11.16 -17.92 -8.71
N SER A 112 10.93 -16.64 -8.98
CA SER A 112 11.88 -15.79 -9.71
C SER A 112 13.16 -15.50 -8.90
N PRO A 113 14.32 -15.28 -9.54
CA PRO A 113 15.57 -14.99 -8.83
C PRO A 113 15.56 -13.70 -7.99
N SER A 114 14.61 -12.80 -8.22
CA SER A 114 14.38 -11.61 -7.39
C SER A 114 14.09 -11.97 -5.93
N SER A 115 13.67 -13.21 -5.62
CA SER A 115 13.46 -13.69 -4.25
C SER A 115 14.68 -13.47 -3.36
N SER A 116 15.90 -13.66 -3.89
CA SER A 116 17.14 -13.49 -3.12
C SER A 116 17.38 -12.05 -2.71
N ARG A 117 17.04 -11.08 -3.57
CA ARG A 117 17.21 -9.65 -3.25
C ARG A 117 16.14 -9.17 -2.26
N ILE A 118 14.90 -9.59 -2.47
CA ILE A 118 13.75 -9.17 -1.66
C ILE A 118 13.81 -9.84 -0.29
N THR A 119 13.82 -11.17 -0.24
CA THR A 119 13.65 -11.95 1.00
C THR A 119 14.97 -12.40 1.63
N GLY A 120 16.07 -12.40 0.87
CA GLY A 120 17.33 -13.03 1.29
C GLY A 120 17.39 -14.54 1.06
N TYR A 121 16.29 -15.18 0.67
CA TYR A 121 16.22 -16.61 0.36
C TYR A 121 16.40 -16.87 -1.14
N PHE A 122 17.22 -17.87 -1.48
CA PHE A 122 17.37 -18.33 -2.86
C PHE A 122 16.16 -19.14 -3.31
N PRO A 123 15.81 -19.14 -4.62
CA PRO A 123 14.70 -19.94 -5.13
C PRO A 123 14.73 -21.41 -4.70
N CYS A 124 15.93 -22.01 -4.62
CA CYS A 124 16.09 -23.40 -4.18
C CYS A 124 15.68 -23.67 -2.73
N GLU A 125 15.61 -22.64 -1.88
CA GLU A 125 15.13 -22.75 -0.50
C GLU A 125 13.60 -22.82 -0.48
N PHE A 126 12.91 -22.04 -1.31
CA PHE A 126 11.46 -22.14 -1.50
C PHE A 126 11.05 -23.52 -2.04
N TYR A 127 11.79 -24.07 -3.01
CA TYR A 127 11.50 -25.41 -3.53
C TYR A 127 11.74 -26.54 -2.51
N LYS A 128 12.54 -26.30 -1.47
CA LYS A 128 12.81 -27.28 -0.41
C LYS A 128 11.79 -27.21 0.73
N ASP A 129 11.25 -26.03 0.99
CA ASP A 129 10.34 -25.76 2.09
C ASP A 129 9.04 -25.12 1.56
N PRO A 130 8.00 -25.94 1.31
CA PRO A 130 6.68 -25.45 0.85
C PRO A 130 6.05 -24.40 1.77
N ASP A 131 6.40 -24.39 3.06
CA ASP A 131 5.84 -23.48 4.06
C ASP A 131 6.70 -22.22 4.24
N LEU A 132 7.71 -21.99 3.39
CA LEU A 132 8.65 -20.89 3.62
C LEU A 132 7.95 -19.51 3.66
N ILE A 133 6.95 -19.27 2.80
CA ILE A 133 6.21 -17.98 2.82
C ILE A 133 5.46 -17.79 4.13
N SER A 134 4.80 -18.81 4.67
CA SER A 134 4.08 -18.68 5.95
C SER A 134 5.04 -18.44 7.11
N LYS A 135 6.26 -18.97 7.06
CA LYS A 135 7.31 -18.76 8.08
C LYS A 135 7.97 -17.39 8.04
N ILE A 136 7.97 -16.70 6.89
CA ILE A 136 8.58 -15.37 6.74
C ILE A 136 7.56 -14.24 6.89
N VAL A 137 6.26 -14.50 6.87
CA VAL A 137 5.26 -13.48 7.20
C VAL A 137 5.36 -13.11 8.68
N HIS A 138 5.25 -11.83 8.99
CA HIS A 138 5.29 -11.35 10.37
C HIS A 138 4.07 -11.87 11.16
N PRO A 139 4.21 -12.28 12.44
CA PRO A 139 3.13 -12.89 13.22
C PRO A 139 1.84 -12.07 13.29
N GLU A 140 1.95 -10.74 13.33
CA GLU A 140 0.79 -9.83 13.32
C GLU A 140 -0.04 -9.89 12.02
N ASP A 141 0.56 -10.36 10.93
CA ASP A 141 -0.02 -10.40 9.60
C ASP A 141 -0.40 -11.83 9.15
N GLU A 142 -0.09 -12.85 9.95
CA GLU A 142 -0.44 -14.26 9.67
C GLU A 142 -1.94 -14.46 9.46
N ALA A 143 -2.77 -13.86 10.32
CA ALA A 143 -4.22 -13.95 10.22
C ALA A 143 -4.76 -13.29 8.92
N ARG A 144 -4.11 -12.23 8.44
CA ARG A 144 -4.49 -11.55 7.19
C ARG A 144 -4.14 -12.41 5.97
N LEU A 145 -2.99 -13.08 5.98
CA LEU A 145 -2.61 -14.02 4.94
C LEU A 145 -3.60 -15.21 4.88
N LEU A 146 -3.95 -15.79 6.04
CA LEU A 146 -4.88 -16.91 6.13
C LEU A 146 -6.28 -16.56 5.61
N ASN A 147 -6.77 -15.36 5.91
CA ASN A 147 -8.06 -14.90 5.39
C ASN A 147 -8.04 -14.79 3.85
N LEU A 148 -6.93 -14.36 3.25
CA LEU A 148 -6.80 -14.26 1.78
C LEU A 148 -6.78 -15.64 1.10
N MET A 149 -6.20 -16.65 1.76
CA MET A 149 -6.24 -18.03 1.27
C MET A 149 -7.66 -18.62 1.34
N ASN A 150 -8.43 -18.26 2.38
CA ASN A 150 -9.76 -18.82 2.65
C ASN A 150 -10.94 -18.04 2.05
N ASP A 151 -10.73 -16.79 1.61
CA ASP A 151 -11.82 -15.95 1.11
C ASP A 151 -12.34 -16.48 -0.23
N SER A 152 -13.50 -17.14 -0.17
CA SER A 152 -14.14 -17.82 -1.30
C SER A 152 -15.07 -16.89 -2.11
N HIS A 153 -15.18 -15.61 -1.71
CA HIS A 153 -16.23 -14.70 -2.20
C HIS A 153 -15.74 -13.51 -3.03
N SER A 154 -14.43 -13.28 -3.17
CA SER A 154 -13.90 -12.21 -4.02
C SER A 154 -13.45 -12.74 -5.39
N SER A 155 -13.62 -11.91 -6.42
CA SER A 155 -13.25 -12.10 -7.83
C SER A 155 -11.92 -12.84 -8.06
N ASN A 156 -11.69 -13.37 -9.26
CA ASN A 156 -10.43 -14.00 -9.71
C ASN A 156 -9.14 -13.17 -9.47
N GLN A 157 -9.26 -11.91 -9.04
CA GLN A 157 -8.20 -11.05 -8.54
C GLN A 157 -8.56 -10.62 -7.11
N SER A 158 -7.69 -10.93 -6.15
CA SER A 158 -7.71 -10.31 -4.83
C SER A 158 -7.14 -8.89 -4.92
N GLU A 159 -7.69 -7.95 -4.15
CA GLU A 159 -7.08 -6.63 -3.98
C GLU A 159 -5.65 -6.76 -3.44
N PRO A 160 -4.71 -5.89 -3.88
CA PRO A 160 -3.33 -5.95 -3.42
C PRO A 160 -3.25 -5.71 -1.91
N LEU A 161 -2.63 -6.65 -1.20
CA LEU A 161 -2.50 -6.63 0.26
C LEU A 161 -1.08 -6.26 0.66
N THR A 162 -0.93 -5.31 1.58
CA THR A 162 0.38 -4.93 2.13
C THR A 162 0.62 -5.65 3.46
N LEU A 163 1.69 -6.44 3.55
CA LEU A 163 2.06 -7.25 4.70
C LEU A 163 3.53 -7.03 5.09
N LYS A 164 3.87 -7.25 6.35
CA LYS A 164 5.26 -7.29 6.80
C LYS A 164 5.82 -8.70 6.62
N TRP A 165 6.97 -8.82 5.96
CA TRP A 165 7.76 -10.05 5.89
C TRP A 165 9.09 -9.86 6.62
N MET A 166 9.64 -10.94 7.15
CA MET A 166 10.95 -11.01 7.76
C MET A 166 11.94 -11.61 6.77
N ARG A 167 12.97 -10.83 6.42
CA ARG A 167 14.08 -11.31 5.60
C ARG A 167 14.92 -12.35 6.34
N LYS A 168 15.71 -13.11 5.60
CA LYS A 168 16.67 -14.09 6.15
C LYS A 168 17.69 -13.49 7.13
N ASP A 169 18.01 -12.21 6.97
CA ASP A 169 18.90 -11.43 7.84
C ASP A 169 18.20 -10.87 9.10
N GLY A 170 16.88 -11.10 9.25
CA GLY A 170 16.05 -10.61 10.34
C GLY A 170 15.44 -9.23 10.11
N LYS A 171 15.78 -8.51 9.03
CA LYS A 171 15.17 -7.20 8.73
C LYS A 171 13.72 -7.37 8.29
N ILE A 172 12.84 -6.51 8.80
CA ILE A 172 11.44 -6.43 8.37
C ILE A 172 11.35 -5.63 7.06
N ILE A 173 10.56 -6.13 6.12
CA ILE A 173 10.22 -5.47 4.85
C ILE A 173 8.72 -5.43 4.66
N TRP A 174 8.24 -4.41 3.95
CA TRP A 174 6.85 -4.30 3.53
C TRP A 174 6.69 -4.90 2.14
N ILE A 175 5.81 -5.89 2.01
CA ILE A 175 5.48 -6.57 0.76
C ILE A 175 4.05 -6.25 0.36
N GLU A 176 3.88 -5.67 -0.83
CA GLU A 176 2.59 -5.58 -1.51
C GLU A 176 2.42 -6.84 -2.36
N GLN A 177 1.46 -7.68 -1.99
CA GLN A 177 1.21 -8.99 -2.58
C GLN A 177 -0.11 -8.99 -3.37
N GLN A 178 -0.06 -9.55 -4.57
CA GLN A 178 -1.23 -9.80 -5.40
C GLN A 178 -1.21 -11.24 -5.90
N ASN A 179 -2.30 -11.96 -5.69
CA ASN A 179 -2.43 -13.38 -6.05
C ASN A 179 -3.56 -13.59 -7.05
N VAL A 180 -3.36 -14.55 -7.95
CA VAL A 180 -4.34 -15.07 -8.89
C VAL A 180 -4.47 -16.57 -8.67
N ARG A 181 -5.72 -17.03 -8.65
CA ARG A 181 -6.07 -18.44 -8.49
C ARG A 181 -6.15 -19.11 -9.86
N VAL A 182 -5.53 -20.27 -9.99
CA VAL A 182 -5.52 -21.07 -11.22
C VAL A 182 -6.34 -22.33 -10.98
N PHE A 183 -7.36 -22.53 -11.82
CA PHE A 183 -8.28 -23.66 -11.75
C PHE A 183 -8.07 -24.60 -12.94
N ASP A 184 -8.36 -25.89 -12.76
CA ASP A 184 -8.47 -26.84 -13.86
C ASP A 184 -9.84 -26.75 -14.56
N ASP A 185 -10.03 -27.56 -15.61
CA ASP A 185 -11.27 -27.62 -16.41
C ASP A 185 -12.49 -28.08 -15.58
N ASP A 186 -12.26 -28.79 -14.47
CA ASP A 186 -13.29 -29.25 -13.53
C ASP A 186 -13.61 -28.20 -12.44
N GLY A 187 -12.95 -27.04 -12.47
CA GLY A 187 -13.14 -25.95 -11.52
C GLY A 187 -12.45 -26.15 -10.17
N LYS A 188 -11.56 -27.13 -10.05
CA LYS A 188 -10.75 -27.36 -8.86
C LYS A 188 -9.55 -26.42 -8.88
N LEU A 189 -9.27 -25.80 -7.73
CA LEU A 189 -8.09 -24.96 -7.54
C LEU A 189 -6.82 -25.81 -7.60
N ILE A 190 -5.96 -25.55 -8.58
CA ILE A 190 -4.74 -26.33 -8.83
C ILE A 190 -3.46 -25.58 -8.52
N ALA A 191 -3.47 -24.24 -8.60
CA ALA A 191 -2.31 -23.42 -8.26
C ALA A 191 -2.68 -22.00 -7.85
N ILE A 192 -1.74 -21.33 -7.19
CA ILE A 192 -1.77 -19.90 -6.90
C ILE A 192 -0.55 -19.28 -7.55
N GLU A 193 -0.77 -18.27 -8.39
CA GLU A 193 0.29 -17.44 -8.96
C GLU A 193 0.29 -16.10 -8.25
N GLY A 194 1.47 -15.60 -7.87
CA GLY A 194 1.56 -14.36 -7.11
C GLY A 194 2.73 -13.48 -7.53
N ILE A 195 2.51 -12.18 -7.37
CA ILE A 195 3.53 -11.15 -7.46
C ILE A 195 3.64 -10.48 -6.09
N ALA A 196 4.85 -10.41 -5.56
CA ALA A 196 5.19 -9.76 -4.31
C ALA A 196 6.21 -8.66 -4.56
N ARG A 197 5.83 -7.41 -4.29
CA ARG A 197 6.68 -6.23 -4.47
C ARG A 197 7.17 -5.70 -3.14
N ASP A 198 8.47 -5.47 -3.04
CA ASP A 198 9.05 -4.74 -1.91
C ASP A 198 8.68 -3.27 -2.00
N VAL A 199 7.86 -2.80 -1.06
CA VAL A 199 7.41 -1.42 -0.92
C VAL A 199 7.99 -0.76 0.34
N THR A 200 9.04 -1.33 0.92
CA THR A 200 9.69 -0.84 2.15
C THR A 200 10.18 0.60 1.98
N GLU A 201 10.92 0.89 0.91
CA GLU A 201 11.42 2.25 0.64
C GLU A 201 10.27 3.26 0.49
N ARG A 202 9.15 2.84 -0.12
CA ARG A 202 7.94 3.66 -0.28
C ARG A 202 7.33 3.98 1.09
N GLN A 203 7.20 2.99 1.97
CA GLN A 203 6.67 3.22 3.32
C GLN A 203 7.61 4.03 4.20
N GLU A 204 8.89 3.66 4.27
CA GLU A 204 9.86 4.42 5.05
C GLU A 204 9.96 5.88 4.55
N SER A 205 9.83 6.13 3.23
CA SER A 205 9.80 7.49 2.70
C SER A 205 8.53 8.25 3.07
N ALA A 206 7.37 7.60 3.06
CA ALA A 206 6.11 8.23 3.47
C ALA A 206 6.12 8.57 4.96
N GLU A 207 6.66 7.68 5.80
CA GLU A 207 6.88 7.89 7.24
C GLU A 207 7.83 9.06 7.46
N ARG A 208 8.99 9.10 6.80
CA ARG A 208 9.94 10.23 6.90
C ARG A 208 9.33 11.57 6.49
N ILE A 209 8.49 11.60 5.45
CA ILE A 209 7.78 12.83 5.05
C ILE A 209 6.81 13.26 6.14
N THR A 210 6.10 12.31 6.74
CA THR A 210 5.15 12.56 7.83
C THR A 210 5.87 13.10 9.06
N GLU A 211 6.98 12.47 9.47
CA GLU A 211 7.83 12.94 10.58
C GLU A 211 8.40 14.34 10.32
N ALA A 212 8.93 14.58 9.11
CA ALA A 212 9.44 15.89 8.74
C ALA A 212 8.35 16.97 8.76
N PHE A 213 7.14 16.64 8.31
CA PHE A 213 5.98 17.53 8.38
C PHE A 213 5.64 17.92 9.83
N TYR A 214 5.57 16.95 10.75
CA TYR A 214 5.34 17.25 12.17
C TYR A 214 6.49 18.05 12.80
N SER A 215 7.73 17.70 12.47
CA SER A 215 8.90 18.44 12.95
C SER A 215 8.83 19.92 12.53
N ILE A 216 8.46 20.21 11.28
CA ILE A 216 8.28 21.57 10.79
C ILE A 216 7.14 22.30 11.53
N ILE A 217 5.99 21.64 11.76
CA ILE A 217 4.90 22.25 12.52
C ILE A 217 5.35 22.62 13.94
N THR A 218 6.05 21.72 14.62
CA THR A 218 6.58 21.97 15.97
C THR A 218 7.55 23.14 15.96
N VAL A 219 8.47 23.21 15.00
CA VAL A 219 9.40 24.35 14.85
C VAL A 219 8.64 25.67 14.64
N VAL A 220 7.58 25.67 13.81
CA VAL A 220 6.73 26.86 13.63
C VAL A 220 6.06 27.24 14.95
N SER A 221 5.51 26.26 15.69
CA SER A 221 4.93 26.48 17.02
C SER A 221 5.95 27.07 18.01
N ASP A 222 7.20 26.61 17.98
CA ASP A 222 8.26 27.13 18.86
C ASP A 222 8.65 28.57 18.50
N ILE A 223 8.65 28.92 17.21
CA ILE A 223 8.87 30.30 16.76
C ILE A 223 7.75 31.23 17.27
N LEU A 224 6.50 30.76 17.27
CA LEU A 224 5.38 31.51 17.84
C LEU A 224 5.58 31.72 19.34
N THR A 225 5.98 30.67 20.05
CA THR A 225 6.32 30.75 21.48
C THR A 225 7.45 31.73 21.77
N ALA A 226 8.50 31.77 20.94
CA ALA A 226 9.61 32.70 21.13
C ALA A 226 9.21 34.16 20.92
N ARG A 227 8.22 34.43 20.07
CA ARG A 227 7.71 35.79 19.81
C ARG A 227 6.72 36.27 20.88
N ASP A 228 5.96 35.35 21.45
CA ASP A 228 5.06 35.60 22.57
C ASP A 228 5.66 34.96 23.84
N PRO A 229 6.58 35.65 24.56
CA PRO A 229 7.30 35.08 25.70
C PRO A 229 6.38 34.63 26.87
N TYR A 230 5.07 34.87 26.77
CA TYR A 230 4.06 34.43 27.73
C TYR A 230 3.40 33.10 27.35
N SER A 231 3.66 32.57 26.15
CA SER A 231 3.01 31.39 25.57
C SER A 231 3.80 30.08 25.73
N GLY A 232 4.78 30.03 26.66
CA GLY A 232 5.67 28.90 26.97
C GLY A 232 5.31 27.54 26.36
N HIS A 233 4.66 26.66 27.13
CA HIS A 233 4.17 25.35 26.64
C HIS A 233 2.72 25.42 26.12
N HIS A 234 2.16 26.62 25.94
CA HIS A 234 0.73 26.86 25.68
C HIS A 234 0.25 26.10 24.45
N HIS A 235 0.87 26.32 23.29
CA HIS A 235 0.48 25.67 22.04
C HIS A 235 0.51 24.12 22.14
N ARG A 236 1.54 23.57 22.82
CA ARG A 236 1.66 22.13 23.05
C ARG A 236 0.59 21.59 23.99
N ASN A 237 0.29 22.31 25.08
CA ASN A 237 -0.76 21.94 26.02
C ASN A 237 -2.14 22.00 25.37
N VAL A 238 -2.43 23.06 24.61
CA VAL A 238 -3.67 23.21 23.86
C VAL A 238 -3.82 22.06 22.87
N SER A 239 -2.79 21.76 22.08
CA SER A 239 -2.78 20.62 21.15
C SER A 239 -3.07 19.29 21.85
N ARG A 240 -2.38 18.99 22.96
CA ARG A 240 -2.49 17.72 23.67
C ARG A 240 -3.84 17.54 24.36
N LEU A 241 -4.31 18.54 25.11
CA LEU A 241 -5.60 18.46 25.80
C LEU A 241 -6.75 18.41 24.81
N SER A 242 -6.69 19.22 23.74
CA SER A 242 -7.72 19.21 22.70
C SER A 242 -7.80 17.88 21.96
N SER A 243 -6.65 17.23 21.70
CA SER A 243 -6.62 15.90 21.08
C SER A 243 -7.26 14.84 21.97
N LYS A 244 -6.97 14.85 23.28
CA LYS A 244 -7.61 13.93 24.24
C LYS A 244 -9.12 14.18 24.38
N ILE A 245 -9.56 15.44 24.34
CA ILE A 245 -10.99 15.76 24.34
C ILE A 245 -11.64 15.25 23.06
N ALA A 246 -11.02 15.47 21.89
CA ALA A 246 -11.50 14.98 20.60
C ALA A 246 -11.68 13.46 20.58
N GLU A 247 -10.70 12.72 21.11
CA GLU A 247 -10.78 11.27 21.29
C GLU A 247 -11.93 10.88 22.24
N LYS A 248 -12.04 11.53 23.40
CA LYS A 248 -13.05 11.23 24.41
C LYS A 248 -14.49 11.48 23.93
N ILE A 249 -14.70 12.48 23.09
CA ILE A 249 -16.03 12.75 22.49
C ILE A 249 -16.30 11.94 21.22
N GLY A 250 -15.37 11.07 20.80
CA GLY A 250 -15.55 10.13 19.69
C GLY A 250 -15.36 10.73 18.30
N LEU A 251 -14.44 11.70 18.13
CA LEU A 251 -14.02 12.12 16.79
C LEU A 251 -13.15 11.03 16.14
N ASP A 252 -13.20 10.93 14.81
CA ASP A 252 -12.31 10.02 14.06
C ASP A 252 -10.85 10.53 14.00
N ASP A 253 -9.92 9.64 13.70
CA ASP A 253 -8.48 9.91 13.68
C ASP A 253 -8.10 11.13 12.81
N SER A 254 -8.79 11.32 11.67
CA SER A 254 -8.51 12.47 10.78
C SER A 254 -8.87 13.80 11.45
N ARG A 255 -9.98 13.82 12.19
CA ARG A 255 -10.42 15.03 12.91
C ARG A 255 -9.60 15.28 14.18
N ILE A 256 -9.19 14.23 14.89
CA ILE A 256 -8.24 14.35 16.00
C ILE A 256 -6.94 14.98 15.51
N GLU A 257 -6.46 14.56 14.33
CA GLU A 257 -5.25 15.12 13.73
C GLU A 257 -5.42 16.60 13.34
N ALA A 258 -6.60 16.97 12.81
CA ALA A 258 -6.94 18.36 12.55
C ALA A 258 -6.88 19.23 13.81
N VAL A 259 -7.42 18.74 14.93
CA VAL A 259 -7.42 19.42 16.24
C VAL A 259 -6.00 19.55 16.78
N LYS A 260 -5.19 18.50 16.67
CA LYS A 260 -3.78 18.50 17.11
C LYS A 260 -2.98 19.59 16.42
N ILE A 261 -3.06 19.67 15.09
CA ILE A 261 -2.34 20.67 14.29
C ILE A 261 -2.91 22.07 14.55
N ALA A 262 -4.23 22.21 14.63
CA ALA A 262 -4.86 23.49 14.94
C ALA A 262 -4.46 24.01 16.33
N GLY A 263 -4.36 23.15 17.34
CA GLY A 263 -3.91 23.55 18.68
C GLY A 263 -2.48 24.12 18.69
N LEU A 264 -1.59 23.57 17.86
CA LEU A 264 -0.21 24.08 17.70
C LEU A 264 -0.14 25.42 16.96
N LEU A 265 -1.11 25.70 16.07
CA LEU A 265 -1.04 26.80 15.11
C LEU A 265 -2.16 27.85 15.26
N HIS A 266 -3.06 27.72 16.23
CA HIS A 266 -4.23 28.60 16.38
C HIS A 266 -3.84 30.08 16.50
N ASP A 267 -2.70 30.33 17.12
CA ASP A 267 -2.16 31.67 17.35
C ASP A 267 -1.15 32.13 16.29
N ILE A 268 -0.99 31.41 15.17
CA ILE A 268 0.00 31.76 14.12
C ILE A 268 -0.18 33.18 13.58
N GLY A 269 -1.40 33.71 13.60
CA GLY A 269 -1.69 35.07 13.16
C GLY A 269 -1.17 36.16 14.09
N LYS A 270 -0.77 35.85 15.34
CA LYS A 270 -0.11 36.81 16.25
C LYS A 270 1.18 37.37 15.64
N ILE A 271 1.72 36.73 14.59
CA ILE A 271 2.83 37.23 13.78
C ILE A 271 2.56 38.62 13.14
N ALA A 272 1.31 39.01 12.96
CA ALA A 272 0.97 40.35 12.45
C ALA A 272 0.84 41.41 13.54
N ILE A 273 0.81 41.01 14.82
CA ILE A 273 0.55 41.91 15.94
C ILE A 273 1.87 42.51 16.45
N PRO A 274 1.95 43.85 16.66
CA PRO A 274 3.12 44.49 17.25
C PRO A 274 3.50 43.90 18.61
N ALA A 275 4.80 43.73 18.85
CA ALA A 275 5.31 43.12 20.08
C ALA A 275 4.93 43.95 21.32
N GLU A 276 4.86 45.28 21.17
CA GLU A 276 4.49 46.23 22.23
C GLU A 276 3.03 46.04 22.69
N ILE A 277 2.14 45.59 21.80
CA ILE A 277 0.75 45.28 22.13
C ILE A 277 0.67 43.91 22.80
N LEU A 278 1.34 42.89 22.24
CA LEU A 278 1.37 41.54 22.81
C LEU A 278 1.99 41.48 24.21
N SER A 279 2.99 42.33 24.47
CA SER A 279 3.72 42.40 25.74
C SER A 279 3.35 43.56 26.65
N LYS A 280 2.24 44.25 26.35
CA LYS A 280 1.82 45.41 27.13
C LYS A 280 1.55 45.03 28.59
N PRO A 281 2.23 45.66 29.58
CA PRO A 281 1.85 45.52 30.98
C PRO A 281 0.48 46.18 31.23
N GLY A 282 -0.50 45.38 31.64
CA GLY A 282 -1.84 45.86 32.02
C GLY A 282 -2.90 45.60 30.96
N SER A 283 -4.02 46.32 31.05
CA SER A 283 -5.16 46.11 30.16
C SER A 283 -4.97 46.82 28.83
N LEU A 284 -5.47 46.19 27.76
CA LEU A 284 -5.54 46.76 26.43
C LEU A 284 -6.73 47.72 26.33
N ASN A 285 -6.59 48.79 25.56
CA ASN A 285 -7.75 49.58 25.15
C ASN A 285 -8.54 48.88 24.03
N GLU A 286 -9.67 49.46 23.63
CA GLU A 286 -10.55 48.85 22.62
C GLU A 286 -9.87 48.71 21.26
N GLU A 287 -9.05 49.69 20.86
CA GLU A 287 -8.34 49.67 19.58
C GLU A 287 -7.23 48.61 19.54
N GLU A 288 -6.45 48.49 20.62
CA GLU A 288 -5.42 47.47 20.80
C GLU A 288 -6.04 46.06 20.85
N TYR A 289 -7.15 45.91 21.56
CA TYR A 289 -7.86 44.63 21.61
C TYR A 289 -8.40 44.24 20.23
N SER A 290 -8.97 45.19 19.49
CA SER A 290 -9.45 44.97 18.12
C SER A 290 -8.32 44.52 17.19
N LEU A 291 -7.11 45.08 17.35
CA LEU A 291 -5.92 44.62 16.62
C LEU A 291 -5.57 43.17 16.98
N ILE A 292 -5.63 42.78 18.25
CA ILE A 292 -5.37 41.39 18.63
C ILE A 292 -6.38 40.45 17.98
N GLN A 293 -7.66 40.79 17.92
CA GLN A 293 -8.70 39.91 17.34
C GLN A 293 -8.43 39.51 15.89
N GLU A 294 -7.74 40.37 15.13
CA GLU A 294 -7.34 40.11 13.74
C GLU A 294 -6.42 38.90 13.57
N HIS A 295 -5.75 38.42 14.62
CA HIS A 295 -4.86 37.24 14.52
C HIS A 295 -5.61 36.01 14.00
N SER A 296 -6.89 35.85 14.32
CA SER A 296 -7.72 34.75 13.81
C SER A 296 -7.84 34.78 12.28
N ILE A 297 -8.10 35.96 11.70
CA ILE A 297 -8.21 36.20 10.26
C ILE A 297 -6.84 36.08 9.58
N VAL A 298 -5.80 36.65 10.19
CA VAL A 298 -4.43 36.54 9.69
C VAL A 298 -3.99 35.09 9.67
N GLY A 299 -4.24 34.33 10.74
CA GLY A 299 -3.94 32.92 10.85
C GLY A 299 -4.62 32.10 9.75
N TYR A 300 -5.92 32.34 9.53
CA TYR A 300 -6.65 31.77 8.39
C TYR A 300 -5.97 32.07 7.05
N ASN A 301 -5.60 33.33 6.82
CA ASN A 301 -5.00 33.76 5.55
C ASN A 301 -3.60 33.15 5.30
N ILE A 302 -2.84 32.88 6.37
CA ILE A 302 -1.57 32.16 6.29
C ILE A 302 -1.82 30.69 5.94
N LEU A 303 -2.70 30.03 6.70
CA LEU A 303 -2.88 28.58 6.64
C LEU A 303 -3.68 28.12 5.42
N LYS A 304 -4.61 28.93 4.88
CA LYS A 304 -5.45 28.54 3.72
C LYS A 304 -4.64 28.19 2.47
N ASN A 305 -3.41 28.71 2.36
CA ASN A 305 -2.52 28.45 1.22
C ASN A 305 -1.68 27.17 1.39
N ALA A 306 -1.57 26.61 2.60
CA ALA A 306 -0.77 25.42 2.87
C ALA A 306 -1.38 24.12 2.32
N ARG A 307 -2.64 24.17 1.84
CA ARG A 307 -3.38 23.01 1.26
C ARG A 307 -3.30 21.76 2.13
N LEU A 308 -3.44 21.94 3.44
CA LEU A 308 -3.51 20.83 4.39
C LEU A 308 -4.73 19.96 4.08
N PRO A 309 -4.64 18.63 4.28
CA PRO A 309 -5.78 17.74 4.04
C PRO A 309 -6.93 17.97 5.04
N TRP A 310 -6.65 18.68 6.13
CA TRP A 310 -7.61 19.02 7.18
C TRP A 310 -8.02 20.50 7.15
N PRO A 311 -9.21 20.86 7.66
CA PRO A 311 -9.72 22.24 7.66
C PRO A 311 -9.05 23.15 8.71
N VAL A 312 -7.74 23.00 8.96
CA VAL A 312 -6.99 23.72 10.01
C VAL A 312 -7.17 25.23 9.92
N ALA A 313 -7.12 25.81 8.71
CA ALA A 313 -7.30 27.25 8.55
C ALA A 313 -8.64 27.73 9.11
N GLU A 314 -9.73 26.99 8.87
CA GLU A 314 -11.06 27.35 9.37
C GLU A 314 -11.17 27.15 10.88
N ILE A 315 -10.55 26.09 11.42
CA ILE A 315 -10.47 25.88 12.88
C ILE A 315 -9.77 27.07 13.54
N VAL A 316 -8.62 27.49 13.01
CA VAL A 316 -7.87 28.67 13.47
C VAL A 316 -8.67 29.95 13.29
N ARG A 317 -9.49 30.09 12.25
CA ARG A 317 -10.37 31.26 12.12
C ARG A 317 -11.41 31.32 13.24
N GLN A 318 -11.95 30.17 13.63
CA GLN A 318 -13.13 30.08 14.49
C GLN A 318 -12.84 29.87 15.98
N HIS A 319 -11.58 29.68 16.39
CA HIS A 319 -11.26 29.26 17.77
C HIS A 319 -11.64 30.27 18.88
N HIS A 320 -11.95 31.52 18.50
CA HIS A 320 -12.51 32.54 19.41
C HIS A 320 -14.00 32.81 19.21
N GLU A 321 -14.68 32.03 18.36
CA GLU A 321 -16.13 32.04 18.30
C GLU A 321 -16.73 31.47 19.60
N ARG A 322 -17.98 31.86 19.89
CA ARG A 322 -18.74 31.46 21.09
C ARG A 322 -20.12 31.05 20.65
N LEU A 323 -20.73 30.06 21.32
CA LEU A 323 -22.00 29.48 20.84
C LEU A 323 -23.15 30.50 20.73
N ASP A 324 -23.12 31.56 21.53
CA ASP A 324 -24.10 32.65 21.52
C ASP A 324 -23.85 33.71 20.42
N GLY A 325 -22.71 33.65 19.73
CA GLY A 325 -22.27 34.60 18.71
C GLY A 325 -21.63 35.87 19.27
N SER A 326 -21.25 35.88 20.55
CA SER A 326 -20.47 36.96 21.16
C SER A 326 -18.98 36.93 20.76
N GLY A 327 -18.53 35.82 20.17
CA GLY A 327 -17.15 35.64 19.71
C GLY A 327 -16.80 36.39 18.43
N TYR A 328 -15.63 36.09 17.89
CA TYR A 328 -15.08 36.72 16.69
C TYR A 328 -14.29 35.68 15.87
N PRO A 329 -14.00 35.94 14.58
CA PRO A 329 -14.30 37.14 13.79
C PRO A 329 -15.65 37.10 13.06
N GLY A 330 -16.24 35.93 12.86
CA GLY A 330 -17.47 35.72 12.10
C GLY A 330 -18.76 35.86 12.91
N LYS A 331 -18.68 35.87 14.25
CA LYS A 331 -19.84 35.92 15.16
C LYS A 331 -20.80 34.73 14.92
N LEU A 332 -20.20 33.58 14.64
CA LEU A 332 -20.91 32.34 14.34
C LEU A 332 -21.63 31.81 15.58
N LYS A 333 -22.71 31.05 15.40
CA LYS A 333 -23.53 30.54 16.51
C LYS A 333 -23.68 29.02 16.46
N GLY A 334 -23.68 28.41 17.64
CA GLY A 334 -23.98 26.99 17.82
C GLY A 334 -23.24 26.07 16.84
N SER A 335 -24.00 25.40 15.98
CA SER A 335 -23.50 24.44 14.99
C SER A 335 -22.78 25.05 13.79
N GLU A 336 -22.79 26.37 13.61
CA GLU A 336 -21.99 27.05 12.58
C GLU A 336 -20.49 26.99 12.88
N ILE A 337 -20.14 26.77 14.15
CA ILE A 337 -18.77 26.62 14.62
C ILE A 337 -18.38 25.14 14.53
N CYS A 338 -17.29 24.85 13.82
CA CYS A 338 -16.75 23.50 13.75
C CYS A 338 -16.41 22.99 15.16
N VAL A 339 -16.62 21.68 15.41
CA VAL A 339 -16.44 21.13 16.77
C VAL A 339 -14.99 21.28 17.22
N GLU A 340 -14.06 21.17 16.27
CA GLU A 340 -12.63 21.31 16.48
C GLU A 340 -12.31 22.69 17.06
N ALA A 341 -12.88 23.77 16.51
CA ALA A 341 -12.71 25.12 17.05
C ALA A 341 -13.38 25.29 18.41
N ARG A 342 -14.53 24.65 18.65
CA ARG A 342 -15.18 24.63 19.98
C ARG A 342 -14.31 23.94 21.03
N ILE A 343 -13.55 22.91 20.65
CA ILE A 343 -12.57 22.26 21.54
C ILE A 343 -11.44 23.24 21.86
N ILE A 344 -10.79 23.82 20.83
CA ILE A 344 -9.69 24.78 21.03
C ILE A 344 -10.16 25.95 21.90
N ALA A 345 -11.37 26.48 21.67
CA ALA A 345 -11.96 27.58 22.43
C ALA A 345 -12.03 27.35 23.95
N VAL A 346 -12.38 26.12 24.36
CA VAL A 346 -12.46 25.74 25.79
C VAL A 346 -11.05 25.57 26.35
N VAL A 347 -10.21 24.82 25.64
CA VAL A 347 -8.86 24.47 26.10
C VAL A 347 -7.95 25.70 26.19
N ASP A 348 -8.05 26.63 25.23
CA ASP A 348 -7.32 27.90 25.24
C ASP A 348 -7.60 28.69 26.52
N VAL A 349 -8.87 28.79 26.94
CA VAL A 349 -9.25 29.48 28.18
C VAL A 349 -8.67 28.80 29.41
N VAL A 350 -8.74 27.46 29.47
CA VAL A 350 -8.21 26.70 30.59
C VAL A 350 -6.70 26.91 30.71
N ASP A 351 -5.94 26.66 29.64
CA ASP A 351 -4.48 26.80 29.68
C ASP A 351 -4.07 28.27 29.92
N ALA A 352 -4.77 29.23 29.32
CA ALA A 352 -4.52 30.65 29.54
C ALA A 352 -4.67 31.08 31.00
N MET A 353 -5.59 30.47 31.76
CA MET A 353 -5.84 30.75 33.18
C MET A 353 -4.89 30.00 34.12
N THR A 354 -4.49 28.78 33.77
CA THR A 354 -3.61 27.93 34.59
C THR A 354 -2.11 28.18 34.33
N SER A 355 -1.77 28.87 33.25
CA SER A 355 -0.39 29.23 32.92
C SER A 355 0.09 30.47 33.69
N HIS A 356 1.35 30.48 34.12
CA HIS A 356 1.97 31.64 34.77
C HIS A 356 2.16 32.80 33.78
N ARG A 357 1.63 33.98 34.10
CA ARG A 357 1.85 35.21 33.33
C ARG A 357 2.58 36.28 34.18
N PRO A 358 3.44 37.13 33.61
CA PRO A 358 4.27 38.09 34.38
C PRO A 358 3.51 39.13 35.23
N TYR A 359 2.21 39.32 35.00
CA TYR A 359 1.35 40.20 35.78
C TYR A 359 0.21 39.46 36.49
N ARG A 360 0.12 38.14 36.37
CA ARG A 360 -0.92 37.31 36.98
C ARG A 360 -0.35 35.93 37.34
N PRO A 361 -0.22 35.58 38.62
CA PRO A 361 0.15 34.22 39.00
C PRO A 361 -0.86 33.23 38.43
N ALA A 362 -0.40 32.02 38.07
CA ALA A 362 -1.28 30.95 37.62
C ALA A 362 -2.47 30.81 38.57
N HIS A 363 -3.68 30.81 38.03
CA HIS A 363 -4.83 30.43 38.84
C HIS A 363 -4.75 28.94 39.12
N LYS A 364 -5.34 28.54 40.25
CA LYS A 364 -5.55 27.11 40.48
C LYS A 364 -6.49 26.57 39.41
N VAL A 365 -6.28 25.33 39.01
CA VAL A 365 -7.05 24.64 37.96
C VAL A 365 -8.55 24.71 38.24
N GLU A 366 -8.96 24.68 39.51
CA GLU A 366 -10.36 24.78 39.92
C GLU A 366 -11.03 26.09 39.48
N ALA A 367 -10.30 27.20 39.47
CA ALA A 367 -10.85 28.48 39.01
C ALA A 367 -11.00 28.54 37.48
N ALA A 368 -10.14 27.84 36.73
CA ALA A 368 -10.28 27.70 35.28
C ALA A 368 -11.49 26.82 34.94
N LEU A 369 -11.69 25.74 35.68
CA LEU A 369 -12.88 24.88 35.57
C LEU A 369 -14.16 25.65 35.91
N GLU A 370 -14.17 26.44 36.99
CA GLU A 370 -15.31 27.28 37.37
C GLU A 370 -15.68 28.28 36.25
N GLU A 371 -14.68 28.91 35.63
CA GLU A 371 -14.89 29.83 34.50
C GLU A 371 -15.60 29.15 33.32
N ILE A 372 -15.08 28.01 32.84
CA ILE A 372 -15.68 27.30 31.70
C ILE A 372 -17.05 26.71 32.05
N HIS A 373 -17.27 26.26 33.30
CA HIS A 373 -18.56 25.76 33.76
C HIS A 373 -19.61 26.86 33.84
N SER A 374 -19.25 28.05 34.34
CA SER A 374 -20.18 29.20 34.43
C SER A 374 -20.72 29.65 33.06
N LYS A 375 -19.96 29.37 31.99
CA LYS A 375 -20.27 29.71 30.59
C LYS A 375 -20.65 28.51 29.73
N SER A 376 -20.82 27.34 30.33
CA SER A 376 -21.25 26.11 29.65
C SER A 376 -22.67 26.25 29.12
N GLY A 377 -22.91 25.78 27.89
CA GLY A 377 -24.19 25.86 27.21
C GLY A 377 -24.55 27.24 26.66
N THR A 378 -23.76 28.29 26.95
CA THR A 378 -23.96 29.66 26.46
C THR A 378 -22.82 30.11 25.57
N CYS A 379 -21.59 30.19 26.09
CA CYS A 379 -20.40 30.49 25.30
C CYS A 379 -19.69 29.22 24.83
N PHE A 380 -19.70 28.16 25.65
CA PHE A 380 -18.97 26.91 25.41
C PHE A 380 -19.90 25.71 25.28
N ASP A 381 -19.47 24.70 24.52
CA ASP A 381 -20.20 23.45 24.38
C ASP A 381 -20.12 22.60 25.65
N SER A 382 -21.28 22.25 26.20
CA SER A 382 -21.35 21.51 27.46
C SER A 382 -20.70 20.13 27.38
N SER A 383 -20.75 19.44 26.24
CA SER A 383 -20.10 18.12 26.12
C SER A 383 -18.57 18.25 26.17
N ILE A 384 -18.03 19.31 25.57
CA ILE A 384 -16.59 19.61 25.55
C ILE A 384 -16.13 20.06 26.94
N VAL A 385 -16.90 20.92 27.62
CA VAL A 385 -16.61 21.33 28.99
C VAL A 385 -16.54 20.13 29.92
N ASN A 386 -17.55 19.24 29.87
CA ASN A 386 -17.55 18.03 30.70
C ASN A 386 -16.36 17.12 30.41
N ALA A 387 -16.06 16.86 29.13
CA ALA A 387 -14.91 16.04 28.75
C ALA A 387 -13.57 16.66 29.21
N CYS A 388 -13.44 18.00 29.13
CA CYS A 388 -12.28 18.72 29.64
C CYS A 388 -12.12 18.56 31.15
N THR A 389 -13.20 18.75 31.91
CA THR A 389 -13.22 18.59 33.37
C THR A 389 -12.81 17.17 33.77
N GLU A 390 -13.43 16.14 33.17
CA GLU A 390 -13.10 14.75 33.49
C GLU A 390 -11.63 14.42 33.19
N LEU A 391 -11.07 14.86 32.07
CA LEU A 391 -9.66 14.61 31.74
C LEU A 391 -8.70 15.29 32.74
N ILE A 392 -9.06 16.47 33.23
CA ILE A 392 -8.28 17.18 34.24
C ILE A 392 -8.37 16.45 35.59
N GLU A 393 -9.55 15.98 35.98
CA GLU A 393 -9.76 15.19 37.20
C GLU A 393 -9.08 13.81 37.14
N GLU A 394 -8.99 13.21 35.95
CA GLU A 394 -8.23 11.99 35.67
C GLU A 394 -6.69 12.19 35.71
N GLY A 395 -6.23 13.43 35.97
CA GLY A 395 -4.82 13.72 36.23
C GLY A 395 -4.04 14.20 35.01
N PHE A 396 -4.67 14.88 34.04
CA PHE A 396 -3.95 15.54 32.95
C PHE A 396 -2.91 16.54 33.49
N ASP A 397 -1.61 16.23 33.35
CA ASP A 397 -0.55 17.14 33.79
C ASP A 397 -0.18 18.12 32.67
N PHE A 398 -0.40 19.42 32.89
CA PHE A 398 0.00 20.52 31.99
C PHE A 398 1.53 20.71 31.88
N ARG A 399 2.32 19.95 32.64
CA ARG A 399 3.80 20.01 32.67
C ARG A 399 4.47 18.77 32.08
N GLU A 400 3.71 17.75 31.69
CA GLU A 400 4.28 16.58 31.02
C GLU A 400 4.76 16.94 29.61
N GLU A 401 6.06 16.77 29.36
CA GLU A 401 6.60 16.70 28.01
C GLU A 401 6.15 15.37 27.36
N PRO A 402 5.93 15.32 26.03
CA PRO A 402 5.73 14.05 25.36
C PRO A 402 6.97 13.19 25.62
N LEU A 403 6.76 11.94 26.02
CA LEU A 403 7.80 10.91 25.95
C LEU A 403 8.36 10.93 24.52
N GLU A 404 9.60 11.39 24.37
CA GLU A 404 10.39 11.14 23.16
C GLU A 404 10.34 9.62 22.92
N LYS A 405 9.75 9.22 21.78
CA LYS A 405 9.82 7.85 21.29
C LYS A 405 11.00 7.71 20.34
#